data_AF-A0A8T4HWB2-F1
#
_entry.id   AF-A0A8T4HWB2-F1
#
_cell.length_a   1.000
_cell.length_b   1.000
_cell.length_c   1.000
_cell.angle_alpha   90.00
_cell.angle_beta   90.00
_cell.angle_gamma   90.00
#
_symmetry.space_group_name_H-M   'P 1'
#
loop_
_entity.id
_entity.type
_entity.pdbx_description
1 polymer ?
#
loop_
_entity_poly.entity_id
_entity_poly.type
_entity_poly.pdbx_seq_one_letter_code
_entity_poly.pdbx_strand_id
1 'polypeptide(L)'
;MSAHKAAATAVAALVAATLALTAGCGAEGDKQHRTQESGKSGQPGASAPPSPGKEPPPPKDGQERRPEERATPKLPRDRLTPATGSFTKKEKKYLVGRVPEGLEPAAVLEAGRTACARLRTTAEVSRKDAISALRAGEIDNAGPAITHLCPTFKPLLKAAGKK
;
A
#
# COMPACT_ATOMS: atom_id res chain seq x y z
N MET A 1 -9.83 -47.48 48.46
CA MET A 1 -10.26 -46.08 48.66
C MET A 1 -9.45 -45.23 47.70
N SER A 2 -9.95 -44.43 46.76
CA SER A 2 -11.28 -44.17 46.22
C SER A 2 -11.07 -43.59 44.82
N ALA A 3 -11.88 -44.01 43.86
CA ALA A 3 -11.92 -43.44 42.52
C ALA A 3 -12.66 -42.11 42.54
N HIS A 4 -12.13 -41.07 41.89
CA HIS A 4 -12.90 -39.86 41.62
C HIS A 4 -13.26 -39.80 40.13
N LYS A 5 -14.51 -40.18 39.89
CA LYS A 5 -15.25 -40.03 38.64
C LYS A 5 -15.36 -38.55 38.26
N ALA A 6 -15.31 -38.32 36.96
CA ALA A 6 -15.65 -37.07 36.29
C ALA A 6 -17.10 -36.62 36.57
N ALA A 7 -17.31 -35.32 36.60
CA ALA A 7 -18.60 -34.69 36.28
C ALA A 7 -18.34 -33.34 35.61
N ALA A 8 -18.95 -33.16 34.43
CA ALA A 8 -18.88 -31.98 33.60
C ALA A 8 -20.18 -31.16 33.69
N THR A 9 -20.08 -29.88 33.31
CA THR A 9 -21.16 -28.93 32.92
C THR A 9 -21.99 -28.34 34.08
N ALA A 10 -22.43 -27.07 34.10
CA ALA A 10 -22.71 -26.13 33.03
C ALA A 10 -22.63 -24.63 33.48
N VAL A 11 -22.64 -23.77 32.47
CA VAL A 11 -22.42 -22.32 32.39
C VAL A 11 -23.65 -21.50 32.83
N ALA A 12 -23.44 -20.33 33.45
CA ALA A 12 -24.34 -19.16 33.33
C ALA A 12 -23.65 -17.86 33.78
N ALA A 13 -22.89 -17.21 32.89
CA ALA A 13 -22.48 -15.82 33.04
C ALA A 13 -23.31 -14.97 32.06
N LEU A 14 -24.35 -14.32 32.58
CA LEU A 14 -25.15 -13.35 31.83
C LEU A 14 -24.42 -12.00 31.83
N VAL A 15 -23.80 -11.65 30.71
CA VAL A 15 -23.34 -10.27 30.44
C VAL A 15 -24.30 -9.68 29.42
N ALA A 16 -25.22 -8.83 29.89
CA ALA A 16 -26.10 -8.06 29.03
C ALA A 16 -25.30 -6.90 28.41
N ALA A 17 -25.04 -6.99 27.10
CA ALA A 17 -24.47 -5.92 26.30
C ALA A 17 -25.59 -5.01 25.77
N THR A 18 -25.62 -3.75 26.20
CA THR A 18 -26.46 -2.69 25.62
C THR A 18 -25.67 -1.93 24.56
N LEU A 19 -25.87 -2.28 23.29
CA LEU A 19 -25.45 -1.47 22.14
C LEU A 19 -26.70 -0.84 21.53
N ALA A 20 -26.99 0.40 21.93
CA ALA A 20 -27.89 1.29 21.22
C ALA A 20 -27.05 2.40 20.58
N LEU A 21 -27.45 2.81 19.36
CA LEU A 21 -27.02 3.96 18.54
C LEU A 21 -26.31 3.60 17.22
N THR A 22 -27.09 3.05 16.28
CA THR A 22 -26.89 3.29 14.85
C THR A 22 -27.94 4.29 14.37
N ALA A 23 -27.62 5.58 14.44
CA ALA A 23 -28.32 6.63 13.71
C ALA A 23 -27.30 7.73 13.39
N GLY A 24 -26.88 7.79 12.12
CA GLY A 24 -25.83 8.71 11.70
C GLY A 24 -25.54 8.61 10.21
N CYS A 25 -26.59 8.66 9.38
CA CYS A 25 -26.50 8.87 7.94
C CYS A 25 -27.63 9.81 7.54
N GLY A 26 -27.30 10.97 6.97
CA GLY A 26 -28.26 11.89 6.37
C GLY A 26 -28.19 13.31 6.92
N ALA A 27 -27.30 14.12 6.35
CA ALA A 27 -27.39 15.57 6.38
C ALA A 27 -27.15 16.11 4.95
N GLU A 28 -27.89 17.17 4.63
CA GLU A 28 -28.09 17.87 3.36
C GLU A 28 -28.76 17.08 2.21
N GLY A 29 -29.80 17.57 1.54
CA GLY A 29 -30.37 18.91 1.58
C GLY A 29 -30.74 19.36 0.16
N ASP A 30 -32.02 19.69 0.00
CA ASP A 30 -32.65 20.50 -1.04
C ASP A 30 -32.99 19.89 -2.42
N LYS A 31 -34.30 19.97 -2.69
CA LYS A 31 -34.96 19.69 -3.95
C LYS A 31 -34.91 20.96 -4.78
N GLN A 32 -34.59 20.88 -6.07
CA GLN A 32 -35.19 21.83 -7.02
C GLN A 32 -35.34 21.27 -8.43
N HIS A 33 -36.61 21.21 -8.79
CA HIS A 33 -37.22 20.94 -10.06
C HIS A 33 -36.97 22.14 -10.99
N ARG A 34 -36.39 21.93 -12.18
CA ARG A 34 -36.65 22.78 -13.35
C ARG A 34 -36.71 21.95 -14.62
N THR A 35 -37.93 21.84 -15.11
CA THR A 35 -38.33 21.54 -16.49
C THR A 35 -38.10 22.77 -17.38
N GLN A 36 -38.05 22.52 -18.70
CA GLN A 36 -37.91 23.42 -19.86
C GLN A 36 -36.46 23.56 -20.36
N GLU A 37 -36.15 23.44 -21.65
CA GLU A 37 -36.95 23.69 -22.85
C GLU A 37 -36.38 22.94 -24.07
N SER A 38 -37.26 22.59 -24.99
CA SER A 38 -36.94 22.07 -26.33
C SER A 38 -36.19 23.10 -27.17
N GLY A 39 -35.01 22.72 -27.70
CA GLY A 39 -34.28 23.49 -28.71
C GLY A 39 -33.78 22.56 -29.81
N LYS A 40 -34.56 22.46 -30.89
CA LYS A 40 -34.28 21.69 -32.11
C LYS A 40 -33.44 22.54 -33.07
N SER A 41 -32.52 21.88 -33.76
CA SER A 41 -31.79 22.28 -34.98
C SER A 41 -30.54 23.17 -34.83
N GLY A 42 -29.38 22.54 -35.06
CA GLY A 42 -28.15 23.16 -35.55
C GLY A 42 -27.26 22.06 -36.14
N GLN A 43 -27.02 22.13 -37.45
CA GLN A 43 -26.35 21.11 -38.28
C GLN A 43 -25.00 20.62 -37.72
N PRO A 44 -24.60 19.35 -37.98
CA PRO A 44 -23.20 18.98 -37.95
C PRO A 44 -22.50 19.62 -39.15
N GLY A 45 -21.81 20.73 -38.90
CA GLY A 45 -20.89 21.32 -39.86
C GLY A 45 -19.80 20.30 -40.19
N ALA A 46 -19.85 19.75 -41.40
CA ALA A 46 -18.79 18.96 -41.99
C ALA A 46 -17.54 19.84 -42.13
N SER A 47 -16.63 19.73 -41.17
CA SER A 47 -15.24 20.15 -41.34
C SER A 47 -14.42 18.90 -41.61
N ALA A 48 -14.10 18.68 -42.88
CA ALA A 48 -13.05 17.75 -43.26
C ALA A 48 -11.69 18.38 -42.94
N PRO A 49 -10.78 17.66 -42.26
CA PRO A 49 -9.35 17.89 -42.36
C PRO A 49 -8.69 16.84 -43.28
N PRO A 50 -7.45 17.09 -43.73
CA PRO A 50 -6.91 16.64 -45.02
C PRO A 50 -6.44 15.17 -45.07
N SER A 51 -6.37 14.65 -46.31
CA SER A 51 -5.73 13.37 -46.69
C SER A 51 -4.20 13.36 -46.44
N PRO A 52 -3.56 12.17 -46.44
CA PRO A 52 -2.53 11.80 -45.46
C PRO A 52 -1.14 12.32 -45.82
N GLY A 53 -0.61 13.19 -44.97
CA GLY A 53 0.84 13.39 -44.89
C GLY A 53 1.46 12.15 -44.26
N LYS A 54 2.43 11.54 -44.94
CA LYS A 54 3.23 10.44 -44.40
C LYS A 54 3.90 10.87 -43.11
N GLU A 55 3.40 10.37 -41.98
CA GLU A 55 4.09 10.46 -40.70
C GLU A 55 5.30 9.51 -40.74
N PRO A 56 6.52 9.98 -40.46
CA PRO A 56 7.65 9.07 -40.25
C PRO A 56 7.31 8.16 -39.06
N PRO A 57 7.71 6.87 -39.08
CA PRO A 57 7.42 5.97 -37.98
C PRO A 57 7.97 6.56 -36.68
N PRO A 58 7.23 6.45 -35.55
CA PRO A 58 7.77 6.86 -34.26
C PRO A 58 9.07 6.07 -34.02
N PRO A 59 10.10 6.69 -33.44
CA PRO A 59 11.30 5.96 -33.07
C PRO A 59 10.88 4.82 -32.13
N LYS A 60 11.21 3.59 -32.54
CA LYS A 60 11.14 2.42 -31.66
C LYS A 60 12.34 2.43 -30.73
N ASP A 61 12.36 3.39 -29.82
CA ASP A 61 13.18 3.35 -28.61
C ASP A 61 12.18 3.00 -27.50
N GLY A 62 12.04 1.73 -27.14
CA GLY A 62 13.08 1.07 -26.37
C GLY A 62 12.85 1.47 -24.91
N GLN A 63 12.00 0.70 -24.23
CA GLN A 63 11.75 0.74 -22.78
C GLN A 63 11.98 2.10 -22.14
N GLU A 64 10.88 2.84 -21.90
CA GLU A 64 10.85 3.90 -20.90
C GLU A 64 11.14 3.27 -19.53
N ARG A 65 12.43 3.01 -19.27
CA ARG A 65 12.95 2.97 -17.92
C ARG A 65 12.62 4.35 -17.39
N ARG A 66 11.58 4.41 -16.56
CA ARG A 66 11.26 5.53 -15.67
C ARG A 66 12.59 6.22 -15.37
N PRO A 67 12.74 7.54 -15.66
CA PRO A 67 14.01 8.23 -15.47
C PRO A 67 14.56 7.77 -14.14
N GLU A 68 15.76 7.20 -14.13
CA GLU A 68 16.49 7.01 -12.88
C GLU A 68 16.60 8.43 -12.33
N GLU A 69 15.63 8.75 -11.47
CA GLU A 69 15.48 9.94 -10.67
C GLU A 69 16.90 10.34 -10.32
N ARG A 70 17.43 11.40 -10.98
CA ARG A 70 18.87 11.77 -10.97
C ARG A 70 19.39 11.45 -9.57
N ALA A 71 20.15 10.36 -9.44
CA ALA A 71 20.24 9.64 -8.17
C ALA A 71 20.52 10.61 -7.02
N THR A 72 19.47 10.95 -6.27
CA THR A 72 19.60 11.95 -5.21
C THR A 72 20.63 11.41 -4.25
N PRO A 73 21.65 12.21 -3.87
CA PRO A 73 22.67 11.73 -2.95
C PRO A 73 22.02 11.16 -1.69
N LYS A 74 22.61 10.08 -1.16
CA LYS A 74 22.06 9.37 0.00
C LYS A 74 22.88 9.69 1.24
N LEU A 75 22.21 9.80 2.38
CA LEU A 75 22.87 10.05 3.65
C LEU A 75 23.86 8.92 3.99
N PRO A 76 25.11 9.25 4.36
CA PRO A 76 26.07 8.27 4.83
C PRO A 76 25.64 7.69 6.18
N ARG A 77 26.13 6.50 6.50
CA ARG A 77 25.75 5.73 7.69
C ARG A 77 25.84 6.52 9.00
N ASP A 78 26.83 7.40 9.12
CA ASP A 78 27.09 8.17 10.35
C ASP A 78 26.10 9.32 10.54
N ARG A 79 25.44 9.76 9.47
CA ARG A 79 24.37 10.78 9.49
C ARG A 79 22.97 10.18 9.60
N LEU A 80 22.84 8.86 9.75
CA LEU A 80 21.57 8.19 10.00
C LEU A 80 21.18 8.30 11.48
N THR A 81 20.72 9.47 11.87
CA THR A 81 20.26 9.78 13.23
C THR A 81 18.82 10.27 13.20
N PRO A 82 17.92 9.76 14.06
CA PRO A 82 16.57 10.29 14.18
C PRO A 82 16.58 11.62 14.95
N ALA A 83 15.53 12.43 14.77
CA ALA A 83 15.30 13.63 15.58
C ALA A 83 15.15 13.32 17.08
N THR A 84 14.63 12.14 17.43
CA THR A 84 14.47 11.68 18.82
C THR A 84 14.92 10.24 18.99
N GLY A 85 15.53 9.93 20.14
CA GLY A 85 15.95 8.58 20.49
C GLY A 85 17.13 8.06 19.66
N SER A 86 17.08 6.78 19.28
CA SER A 86 18.15 6.12 18.52
C SER A 86 17.63 4.93 17.73
N PHE A 87 18.22 4.69 16.55
CA PHE A 87 17.92 3.49 15.76
C PHE A 87 18.61 2.26 16.34
N THR A 88 17.89 1.14 16.36
CA THR A 88 18.48 -0.18 16.59
C THR A 88 19.43 -0.55 15.44
N LYS A 89 20.26 -1.58 15.67
CA LYS A 89 21.18 -2.08 14.65
C LYS A 89 20.46 -2.56 13.38
N LYS A 90 19.26 -3.15 13.51
CA LYS A 90 18.47 -3.64 12.36
C LYS A 90 17.89 -2.50 11.55
N GLU A 91 17.37 -1.47 12.22
CA GLU A 91 16.83 -0.27 11.60
C GLU A 91 17.93 0.51 10.90
N LYS A 92 19.09 0.68 11.53
CA LYS A 92 20.25 1.33 10.88
C LYS A 92 20.71 0.54 9.64
N LYS A 93 20.74 -0.79 9.69
CA LYS A 93 21.02 -1.63 8.50
C LYS A 93 19.97 -1.47 7.41
N TYR A 94 18.71 -1.36 7.78
CA TYR A 94 17.64 -1.04 6.83
C TYR A 94 17.89 0.33 6.19
N LEU A 95 18.28 1.37 6.93
CA LEU A 95 18.39 2.73 6.41
C LEU A 95 19.63 3.00 5.53
N VAL A 96 20.71 2.24 5.68
CA VAL A 96 21.94 2.44 4.89
C VAL A 96 21.65 2.37 3.38
N GLY A 97 22.07 3.42 2.67
CA GLY A 97 21.91 3.53 1.22
C GLY A 97 20.45 3.71 0.76
N ARG A 98 19.54 4.07 1.67
CA ARG A 98 18.11 4.25 1.38
C ARG A 98 17.54 5.62 1.73
N VAL A 99 18.22 6.42 2.54
CA VAL A 99 17.72 7.76 2.91
C VAL A 99 18.30 8.81 1.96
N PRO A 100 17.48 9.46 1.11
CA PRO A 100 17.93 10.60 0.31
C PRO A 100 18.34 11.76 1.21
N GLU A 101 19.25 12.61 0.73
CA GLU A 101 19.55 13.88 1.36
C GLU A 101 18.28 14.74 1.51
N GLY A 102 18.18 15.44 2.64
CA GLY A 102 17.00 16.24 2.99
C GLY A 102 15.78 15.44 3.46
N LEU A 103 15.80 14.10 3.37
CA LEU A 103 14.72 13.26 3.89
C LEU A 103 15.05 12.74 5.30
N GLU A 104 14.06 12.77 6.18
CA GLU A 104 14.19 12.27 7.54
C GLU A 104 14.39 10.74 7.56
N PRO A 105 15.48 10.22 8.18
CA PRO A 105 15.71 8.78 8.27
C PRO A 105 14.56 8.01 8.93
N ALA A 106 13.88 8.63 9.90
CA ALA A 106 12.72 8.04 10.55
C ALA A 106 11.55 7.82 9.57
N ALA A 107 11.33 8.74 8.62
CA ALA A 107 10.27 8.60 7.62
C ALA A 107 10.51 7.39 6.69
N VAL A 108 11.77 7.17 6.30
CA VAL A 108 12.16 5.99 5.49
C VAL A 108 11.97 4.70 6.28
N LEU A 109 12.31 4.72 7.58
CA LEU A 109 12.09 3.58 8.47
C LEU A 109 10.59 3.25 8.57
N GLU A 110 9.75 4.26 8.74
CA GLU A 110 8.30 4.09 8.79
C GLU A 110 7.75 3.49 7.50
N ALA A 111 8.20 3.94 6.32
CA ALA A 111 7.80 3.32 5.06
C ALA A 111 8.13 1.81 5.01
N GLY A 112 9.28 1.40 5.56
CA GLY A 112 9.63 -0.01 5.70
C GLY A 112 8.74 -0.79 6.68
N ARG A 113 8.38 -0.17 7.81
CA ARG A 113 7.45 -0.74 8.80
C ARG A 113 6.05 -0.88 8.20
N THR A 114 5.58 0.11 7.43
CA THR A 114 4.33 0.05 6.69
C THR A 114 4.32 -1.09 5.66
N ALA A 115 5.43 -1.32 4.95
CA ALA A 115 5.55 -2.45 4.04
C ALA A 115 5.39 -3.80 4.77
N CYS A 116 6.05 -3.96 5.92
CA CYS A 116 5.87 -5.14 6.77
C CYS A 116 4.43 -5.30 7.27
N ALA A 117 3.78 -4.20 7.66
CA ALA A 117 2.40 -4.22 8.15
C ALA A 117 1.41 -4.60 7.05
N ARG A 118 1.53 -4.00 5.84
CA ARG A 118 0.72 -4.36 4.68
C ARG A 118 0.89 -5.83 4.32
N LEU A 119 2.13 -6.32 4.26
CA LEU A 119 2.40 -7.72 3.96
C LEU A 119 1.75 -8.66 4.99
N ARG A 120 1.84 -8.31 6.29
CA ARG A 120 1.18 -9.08 7.35
C ARG A 120 -0.32 -9.15 7.12
N THR A 121 -0.99 -8.01 6.95
CA THR A 121 -2.45 -7.98 6.78
C THR A 121 -2.89 -8.71 5.52
N THR A 122 -2.13 -8.61 4.42
CA THR A 122 -2.43 -9.38 3.20
C THR A 122 -2.23 -10.87 3.41
N ALA A 123 -1.17 -11.28 4.11
CA ALA A 123 -0.89 -12.69 4.36
C ALA A 123 -1.88 -13.35 5.34
N GLU A 124 -2.42 -12.58 6.28
CA GLU A 124 -3.50 -13.00 7.19
C GLU A 124 -4.80 -13.33 6.43
N VAL A 125 -5.12 -12.54 5.41
CA VAL A 125 -6.29 -12.78 4.54
C VAL A 125 -6.02 -13.89 3.52
N SER A 126 -4.89 -13.80 2.82
CA SER A 126 -4.52 -14.73 1.76
C SER A 126 -3.02 -14.76 1.54
N ARG A 127 -2.40 -15.88 1.94
CA ARG A 127 -0.99 -16.13 1.69
C ARG A 127 -0.64 -16.10 0.20
N LYS A 128 -1.54 -16.56 -0.67
CA LYS A 128 -1.34 -16.57 -2.13
C LYS A 128 -1.29 -15.14 -2.68
N ASP A 129 -2.15 -14.26 -2.18
CA ASP A 129 -2.19 -12.87 -2.63
C ASP A 129 -0.98 -12.09 -2.10
N ALA A 130 -0.53 -12.37 -0.88
CA ALA A 130 0.72 -11.81 -0.36
C ALA A 130 1.93 -12.19 -1.23
N ILE A 131 2.01 -13.45 -1.68
CA ILE A 131 3.07 -13.90 -2.60
C ILE A 131 2.94 -13.21 -3.96
N SER A 132 1.73 -13.05 -4.47
CA SER A 132 1.45 -12.43 -5.77
C SER A 132 1.79 -10.93 -5.75
N ALA A 133 1.35 -10.21 -4.72
CA ALA A 133 1.66 -8.79 -4.49
C ALA A 133 3.16 -8.55 -4.33
N LEU A 134 3.85 -9.44 -3.59
CA LEU A 134 5.30 -9.43 -3.54
C LEU A 134 5.86 -9.61 -4.95
N ARG A 135 5.50 -10.68 -5.67
CA ARG A 135 6.01 -10.98 -7.02
C ARG A 135 5.84 -9.78 -7.98
N ALA A 136 4.66 -9.18 -7.99
CA ALA A 136 4.28 -8.03 -8.80
C ALA A 136 4.96 -6.72 -8.37
N GLY A 137 5.49 -6.64 -7.15
CA GLY A 137 6.12 -5.43 -6.62
C GLY A 137 5.14 -4.38 -6.11
N GLU A 138 3.91 -4.78 -5.78
CA GLU A 138 2.84 -3.87 -5.30
C GLU A 138 3.07 -3.34 -3.89
N ILE A 139 3.95 -4.00 -3.12
CA ILE A 139 4.37 -3.56 -1.79
C ILE A 139 5.76 -2.95 -1.92
N ASP A 140 5.80 -1.63 -2.01
CA ASP A 140 7.05 -0.87 -2.04
C ASP A 140 7.93 -1.21 -0.84
N ASN A 141 9.25 -1.22 -1.05
CA ASN A 141 10.26 -1.50 -0.03
C ASN A 141 10.19 -2.89 0.65
N ALA A 142 9.32 -3.81 0.18
CA ALA A 142 9.08 -5.08 0.85
C ALA A 142 10.33 -5.95 1.02
N GLY A 143 11.14 -6.16 -0.03
CA GLY A 143 12.32 -7.03 0.05
C GLY A 143 13.31 -6.63 1.16
N PRO A 144 13.78 -5.37 1.16
CA PRO A 144 14.63 -4.87 2.23
C PRO A 144 13.98 -4.85 3.61
N ALA A 145 12.69 -4.48 3.68
CA ALA A 145 11.95 -4.46 4.95
C ALA A 145 11.85 -5.88 5.54
N ILE A 146 11.52 -6.89 4.74
CA ILE A 146 11.51 -8.30 5.16
C ILE A 146 12.89 -8.74 5.62
N THR A 147 13.95 -8.35 4.90
CA THR A 147 15.31 -8.79 5.23
C THR A 147 15.78 -8.29 6.59
N HIS A 148 15.43 -7.04 6.96
CA HIS A 148 15.97 -6.37 8.14
C HIS A 148 14.97 -6.14 9.27
N LEU A 149 13.73 -5.77 8.95
CA LEU A 149 12.71 -5.36 9.90
C LEU A 149 11.76 -6.50 10.26
N CYS A 150 11.26 -7.26 9.28
CA CYS A 150 10.31 -8.35 9.47
C CYS A 150 10.77 -9.70 8.87
N PRO A 151 11.87 -10.29 9.40
CA PRO A 151 12.48 -11.51 8.84
C PRO A 151 11.59 -12.76 8.87
N THR A 152 10.53 -12.76 9.67
CA THR A 152 9.53 -13.83 9.69
C THR A 152 8.86 -14.04 8.34
N PHE A 153 8.78 -13.00 7.49
CA PHE A 153 8.16 -13.11 6.16
C PHE A 153 9.12 -13.54 5.04
N LYS A 154 10.39 -13.87 5.34
CA LYS A 154 11.35 -14.40 4.36
C LYS A 154 10.83 -15.59 3.55
N PRO A 155 10.06 -16.54 4.11
CA PRO A 155 9.47 -17.62 3.31
C PRO A 155 8.51 -17.14 2.22
N LEU A 156 7.78 -16.03 2.45
CA LEU A 156 6.91 -15.43 1.43
C LEU A 156 7.74 -14.77 0.33
N LEU A 157 8.82 -14.06 0.70
CA LEU A 157 9.75 -13.45 -0.26
C LEU A 157 10.39 -14.50 -1.18
N LYS A 158 10.82 -15.63 -0.61
CA LYS A 158 11.37 -16.76 -1.37
C LYS A 158 10.32 -17.40 -2.29
N ALA A 159 9.10 -17.60 -1.79
CA ALA A 159 8.00 -18.14 -2.61
C ALA A 159 7.60 -17.21 -3.77
N ALA A 160 7.79 -15.90 -3.61
CA ALA A 160 7.61 -14.90 -4.67
C ALA A 160 8.78 -14.85 -5.67
N GLY A 161 9.80 -15.69 -5.53
CA GLY A 161 10.98 -15.71 -6.40
C GLY A 161 11.93 -14.53 -6.19
N LYS A 162 11.83 -13.83 -5.04
CA LYS A 162 12.68 -12.68 -4.70
C LYS A 162 13.73 -13.06 -3.67
N LYS A 163 14.83 -12.29 -3.64
CA LYS A 163 15.97 -12.44 -2.73
C LYS A 163 15.97 -11.37 -1.66
#